data_AF-A0A934KB02-F1
#
_entry.id   AF-A0A934KB02-F1
#
_cell.length_a   1.000
_cell.length_b   1.000
_cell.length_c   1.000
_cell.angle_alpha   90.00
_cell.angle_beta   90.00
_cell.angle_gamma   90.00
#
_symmetry.space_group_name_H-M   'P 1'
#
loop_
_entity.id
_entity.type
_entity.pdbx_description
1 polymer ?
#
loop_
_entity_poly.entity_id
_entity_poly.type
_entity_poly.pdbx_seq_one_letter_code
_entity_poly.pdbx_strand_id
1 'polypeptide(L)'
;MTASIGWLVAQRDLTGSSVRVRDAPRLWVTLIFTIPSGHIVGMHIGATSRTSLKGAVSGALEAPAEGAPSERPAAVVTAAALLAPVRAALRSAGIAATVEEGATPDWAEDTIDELIGHLGGRMQADDPPTPADRAMLLQSAAAYARAAPWERRADDVHLRLEVTIGAKRSDMTAIVTGNAGISRGLVLCPGPDVPASFVGDGDGSPPAGTCHLAFAAPGTAPADVAGQAERYAWPADLETPLFLAIGTDGPQEIDADQARALTVALAAVVEHDRQGAGMGEPLTGELILTDGRRAGYRATMATNQAAEEPGDVRIYAGQVRDDLLPEGTVIGLGGLPWAELDRVRSRAAVHLSVSRQLPRSGDGLPILILGLESHDGERLAATLRAARPEGVTMLEHGGEVLVVIITATGLHGVTTLPVDAGAIDLFRLRLAATSGWHGILVSTSAGRRDDPIHGFFECVLATAPTPASGLSRGALPRRRKSKPKSRQAR
;
A
#
# COMPACT_ATOMS: atom_id res chain seq x y z
N MET A 1 15.09 -7.73 53.25
CA MET A 1 15.80 -6.49 52.86
C MET A 1 14.88 -5.74 51.92
N THR A 2 14.27 -4.64 52.37
CA THR A 2 13.54 -3.74 51.50
C THR A 2 14.56 -3.07 50.57
N ALA A 3 14.43 -3.28 49.26
CA ALA A 3 15.28 -2.59 48.28
C ALA A 3 15.07 -1.08 48.45
N SER A 4 16.15 -0.31 48.62
CA SER A 4 16.06 1.14 48.71
C SER A 4 15.52 1.71 47.39
N ILE A 5 14.50 2.56 47.46
CA ILE A 5 13.90 3.19 46.28
C ILE A 5 14.92 4.13 45.63
N GLY A 6 15.17 3.93 44.33
CA GLY A 6 15.95 4.83 43.49
C GLY A 6 15.04 5.69 42.62
N TRP A 7 15.55 6.83 42.16
CA TRP A 7 14.88 7.64 41.14
C TRP A 7 15.62 7.58 39.80
N LEU A 8 14.89 7.56 38.69
CA LEU A 8 15.39 7.88 37.36
C LEU A 8 14.89 9.27 36.99
N VAL A 9 15.78 10.20 36.64
CA VAL A 9 15.39 11.54 36.19
C VAL A 9 15.66 11.67 34.70
N ALA A 10 14.60 11.90 33.93
CA ALA A 10 14.63 12.11 32.49
C ALA A 10 14.03 13.48 32.14
N GLN A 11 14.63 14.16 31.16
CA GLN A 11 14.20 15.49 30.73
C GLN A 11 14.25 15.62 29.21
N ARG A 12 13.22 16.25 28.62
CA ARG A 12 13.15 16.55 27.20
C ARG A 12 12.89 18.02 26.93
N ASP A 13 13.50 18.50 25.86
CA ASP A 13 13.08 19.73 25.19
C ASP A 13 11.89 19.38 24.28
N LEU A 14 10.79 20.10 24.45
CA LEU A 14 9.59 19.96 23.65
C LEU A 14 9.51 21.03 22.54
N THR A 15 10.52 21.90 22.41
CA THR A 15 10.57 22.89 21.34
C THR A 15 10.56 22.22 19.96
N GLY A 16 9.57 22.56 19.13
CA GLY A 16 9.43 21.98 17.79
C GLY A 16 8.79 20.59 17.77
N SER A 17 8.35 20.07 18.92
CA SER A 17 7.49 18.87 18.98
C SER A 17 6.06 19.17 18.53
N SER A 18 5.19 18.15 18.59
CA SER A 18 3.73 18.29 18.42
C SER A 18 3.08 19.21 19.47
N VAL A 19 3.77 19.52 20.57
CA VAL A 19 3.24 20.34 21.67
C VAL A 19 3.50 21.83 21.42
N ARG A 20 2.43 22.64 21.36
CA ARG A 20 2.52 24.10 21.26
C ARG A 20 1.69 24.77 22.34
N VAL A 21 2.34 25.62 23.14
CA VAL A 21 1.68 26.47 24.14
C VAL A 21 1.79 27.93 23.70
N ARG A 22 0.66 28.64 23.73
CA ARG A 22 0.60 30.07 23.40
C ARG A 22 1.56 30.83 24.35
N ASP A 23 2.37 31.72 23.77
CA ASP A 23 3.33 32.57 24.49
C ASP A 23 4.49 31.83 25.20
N ALA A 24 4.68 30.54 24.94
CA ALA A 24 5.82 29.76 25.44
C ALA A 24 6.59 29.13 24.26
N PRO A 25 7.57 29.86 23.67
CA PRO A 25 8.32 29.38 22.50
C PRO A 25 9.23 28.19 22.82
N ARG A 26 9.49 27.95 24.11
CA ARG A 26 10.25 26.80 24.59
C ARG A 26 9.53 26.15 25.76
N LEU A 27 9.52 24.83 25.74
CA LEU A 27 8.89 24.00 26.75
C LEU A 27 9.82 22.85 27.05
N TRP A 28 9.98 22.55 28.33
CA TRP A 28 10.77 21.43 28.81
C TRP A 28 9.90 20.60 29.71
N VAL A 29 9.97 19.29 29.58
CA VAL A 29 9.32 18.37 30.51
C VAL A 29 10.37 17.58 31.27
N THR A 30 10.18 17.41 32.57
CA THR A 30 10.99 16.50 33.39
C THR A 30 10.06 15.48 34.04
N LEU A 31 10.44 14.21 33.93
CA LEU A 31 9.80 13.10 34.61
C LEU A 31 10.79 12.47 35.57
N ILE A 32 10.28 12.05 36.73
CA ILE A 32 11.00 11.30 37.73
C ILE A 32 10.27 9.99 37.92
N PHE A 33 10.95 8.89 37.63
CA PHE A 33 10.43 7.55 37.83
C PHE A 33 11.07 6.90 39.05
N THR A 34 10.37 5.93 39.64
CA THR A 34 10.94 5.05 40.65
C THR A 34 11.62 3.85 40.00
N ILE A 35 12.75 3.43 40.55
CA ILE A 35 13.44 2.19 40.17
C ILE A 35 13.33 1.21 41.35
N PRO A 36 12.92 -0.06 41.11
CA PRO A 36 12.70 -0.67 39.79
C PRO A 36 11.27 -0.57 39.25
N SER A 37 10.31 0.00 39.99
CA SER A 37 8.88 -0.09 39.68
C SER A 37 8.42 0.66 38.43
N GLY A 38 9.17 1.64 37.95
CA GLY A 38 8.83 2.42 36.76
C GLY A 38 7.70 3.44 36.96
N HIS A 39 7.12 3.57 38.16
CA HIS A 39 6.08 4.57 38.42
C HIS A 39 6.65 5.99 38.36
N ILE A 40 5.95 6.89 37.67
CA ILE A 40 6.21 8.32 37.70
C ILE A 40 5.88 8.83 39.11
N VAL A 41 6.87 9.32 39.84
CA VAL A 41 6.68 9.99 41.14
C VAL A 41 6.56 11.50 41.00
N GLY A 42 7.16 12.10 39.97
CA GLY A 42 7.09 13.53 39.74
C GLY A 42 7.15 13.88 38.27
N MET A 43 6.37 14.87 37.87
CA MET A 43 6.37 15.41 36.51
C MET A 43 6.17 16.92 36.57
N HIS A 44 6.92 17.65 35.75
CA HIS A 44 6.66 19.08 35.57
C HIS A 44 7.09 19.58 34.20
N ILE A 45 6.25 20.45 33.62
CA ILE A 45 6.51 21.17 32.38
C ILE A 45 6.85 22.61 32.76
N GLY A 46 7.95 23.14 32.20
CA GLY A 46 8.36 24.53 32.43
C GLY A 46 8.99 25.17 31.22
N ALA A 47 9.06 26.50 31.21
CA ALA A 47 9.64 27.28 30.11
C ALA A 47 11.17 27.08 29.93
N THR A 48 11.84 26.49 30.93
CA THR A 48 13.26 26.19 30.90
C THR A 48 13.55 24.80 31.48
N SER A 49 14.67 24.20 31.06
CA SER A 49 15.23 22.97 31.65
C SER A 49 15.34 23.05 33.18
N ARG A 50 15.73 24.20 33.74
CA ARG A 50 15.88 24.35 35.19
C ARG A 50 14.53 24.37 35.91
N THR A 51 13.54 25.05 35.35
CA THR A 51 12.21 25.16 35.96
C THR A 51 11.46 23.84 35.92
N SER A 52 11.52 23.11 34.79
CA SER A 52 10.93 21.77 34.66
C SER A 52 11.53 20.80 35.68
N LEU A 53 12.87 20.77 35.81
CA LEU A 53 13.54 19.90 36.77
C LEU A 53 13.17 20.21 38.22
N LYS A 54 13.23 21.49 38.62
CA LYS A 54 12.89 21.87 40.01
C LYS A 54 11.46 21.52 40.36
N GLY A 55 10.50 21.82 39.48
CA GLY A 55 9.10 21.51 39.73
C GLY A 55 8.84 20.02 39.81
N ALA A 56 9.51 19.19 38.99
CA ALA A 56 9.36 17.74 39.05
C ALA A 56 9.88 17.16 40.36
N VAL A 57 11.03 17.65 40.85
CA VAL A 57 11.59 17.26 42.17
C VAL A 57 10.65 17.68 43.31
N SER A 58 10.13 18.91 43.28
CA SER A 58 9.16 19.36 44.28
C SER A 58 7.88 18.51 44.27
N GLY A 59 7.33 18.25 43.08
CA GLY A 59 6.13 17.41 42.91
C GLY A 59 6.33 16.01 43.47
N ALA A 60 7.48 15.38 43.19
CA ALA A 60 7.82 14.05 43.71
C ALA A 60 7.90 13.97 45.24
N LEU A 61 8.18 15.09 45.93
CA LEU A 61 8.30 15.14 47.38
C LEU A 61 7.00 15.52 48.08
N GLU A 62 6.23 16.44 47.49
CA GLU A 62 5.07 17.06 48.12
C GLU A 62 3.78 16.28 47.86
N ALA A 63 3.64 15.72 46.66
CA ALA A 63 2.45 15.01 46.21
C ALA A 63 2.85 13.96 45.16
N PRO A 64 3.51 12.86 45.56
CA PRO A 64 3.84 11.78 44.63
C PRO A 64 2.56 11.26 43.97
N ALA A 65 2.67 10.83 42.72
CA ALA A 65 1.53 10.28 41.98
C ALA A 65 0.87 9.12 42.73
N GLU A 66 -0.43 8.93 42.52
CA GLU A 66 -1.20 7.88 43.19
C GLU A 66 -0.57 6.49 42.96
N GLY A 67 -0.41 5.72 44.04
CA GLY A 67 0.24 4.41 44.03
C GLY A 67 1.77 4.44 44.01
N ALA A 68 2.40 5.61 43.82
CA ALA A 68 3.85 5.72 43.82
C ALA A 68 4.41 5.79 45.26
N PRO A 69 5.59 5.21 45.53
CA PRO A 69 6.24 5.32 46.82
C PRO A 69 6.49 6.77 47.22
N SER A 70 6.12 7.14 48.45
CA SER A 70 6.34 8.48 49.01
C SER A 70 7.71 8.64 49.69
N GLU A 71 8.55 7.60 49.66
CA GLU A 71 9.87 7.63 50.26
C GLU A 71 10.85 8.47 49.45
N ARG A 72 11.77 9.14 50.15
CA ARG A 72 12.86 9.89 49.52
C ARG A 72 13.87 8.92 48.90
N PRO A 73 14.47 9.26 47.74
CA PRO A 73 15.41 8.38 47.07
C PRO A 73 16.72 8.31 47.84
N ALA A 74 17.30 7.11 47.93
CA ALA A 74 18.69 6.94 48.37
C ALA A 74 19.68 7.13 47.21
N ALA A 75 19.25 6.83 45.98
CA ALA A 75 20.04 6.92 44.77
C ALA A 75 19.23 7.52 43.62
N VAL A 76 19.90 8.24 42.72
CA VAL A 76 19.30 8.84 41.52
C VAL A 76 20.17 8.54 40.31
N VAL A 77 19.56 8.04 39.25
CA VAL A 77 20.18 7.80 37.94
C VAL A 77 19.70 8.87 36.96
N THR A 78 20.61 9.43 36.17
CA THR A 78 20.26 10.41 35.14
C THR A 78 21.30 10.44 34.03
N ALA A 79 20.94 10.99 32.87
CA ALA A 79 21.86 11.18 31.76
C ALA A 79 23.01 12.13 32.14
N ALA A 80 24.19 11.95 31.52
CA ALA A 80 25.40 12.73 31.80
C ALA A 80 25.17 14.25 31.84
N ALA A 81 24.41 14.76 30.86
CA ALA A 81 24.09 16.18 30.71
C ALA A 81 23.26 16.75 31.89
N LEU A 82 22.57 15.89 32.65
CA LEU A 82 21.69 16.26 33.75
C LEU A 82 22.32 16.08 35.13
N LEU A 83 23.51 15.46 35.24
CA LEU A 83 24.17 15.17 36.53
C LEU A 83 24.29 16.40 37.43
N ALA A 84 24.89 17.48 36.92
CA ALA A 84 25.10 18.70 37.71
C ALA A 84 23.77 19.42 38.05
N PRO A 85 22.84 19.62 37.08
CA PRO A 85 21.49 20.13 37.37
C PRO A 85 20.72 19.35 38.43
N VAL A 86 20.69 18.01 38.31
CA VAL A 86 19.97 17.12 39.25
C VAL A 86 20.57 17.20 40.65
N ARG A 87 21.90 17.12 40.78
CA ARG A 87 22.59 17.30 42.08
C ARG A 87 22.25 18.65 42.71
N ALA A 88 22.20 19.72 41.91
CA ALA A 88 21.84 21.05 42.42
C ALA A 88 20.38 21.12 42.88
N ALA A 89 19.45 20.51 42.13
CA ALA A 89 18.03 20.45 42.50
C ALA A 89 17.82 19.64 43.80
N LEU A 90 18.40 18.45 43.91
CA LEU A 90 18.32 17.61 45.10
C LEU A 90 18.90 18.29 46.35
N ARG A 91 20.08 18.93 46.23
CA ARG A 91 20.66 19.74 47.32
C ARG A 91 19.74 20.88 47.74
N SER A 92 19.12 21.59 46.78
CA SER A 92 18.19 22.68 47.10
C SER A 92 16.95 22.19 47.85
N ALA A 93 16.54 20.94 47.61
CA ALA A 93 15.43 20.29 48.28
C ALA A 93 15.84 19.57 49.59
N GLY A 94 17.11 19.64 50.00
CA GLY A 94 17.61 18.97 51.19
C GLY A 94 17.59 17.43 51.11
N ILE A 95 17.77 16.87 49.91
CA ILE A 95 17.83 15.42 49.69
C ILE A 95 19.30 14.98 49.62
N ALA A 96 19.66 14.03 50.48
CA ALA A 96 20.95 13.35 50.46
C ALA A 96 20.82 12.03 49.69
N ALA A 97 21.01 12.09 48.36
CA ALA A 97 21.02 10.91 47.49
C ALA A 97 22.31 10.87 46.67
N THR A 98 22.81 9.68 46.35
CA THR A 98 23.86 9.52 45.34
C THR A 98 23.26 9.85 43.97
N VAL A 99 24.03 10.50 43.09
CA VAL A 99 23.60 10.79 41.72
C VAL A 99 24.63 10.22 40.75
N GLU A 100 24.19 9.22 40.00
CA GLU A 100 25.00 8.44 39.07
C GLU A 100 24.56 8.68 37.64
N GLU A 101 25.51 8.51 36.73
CA GLU A 101 25.26 8.55 35.31
C GLU A 101 24.64 7.23 34.87
N GLY A 102 23.57 7.29 34.09
CA GLY A 102 23.00 6.11 33.44
C GLY A 102 22.20 6.49 32.20
N ALA A 103 22.09 5.54 31.28
CA ALA A 103 21.20 5.66 30.15
C ALA A 103 19.74 5.63 30.63
N THR A 104 18.89 6.41 29.97
CA THR A 104 17.44 6.27 30.14
C THR A 104 17.02 4.94 29.51
N PRO A 105 16.38 4.02 30.24
CA PRO A 105 15.90 2.77 29.67
C PRO A 105 14.78 3.02 28.65
N ASP A 106 14.62 2.11 27.68
CA ASP A 106 13.63 2.24 26.59
C ASP A 106 12.19 2.41 27.11
N TRP A 107 11.79 1.70 28.17
CA TRP A 107 10.44 1.85 28.75
C TRP A 107 10.16 3.28 29.26
N ALA A 108 11.17 3.95 29.81
CA ALA A 108 11.01 5.31 30.34
C ALA A 108 10.97 6.32 29.20
N GLU A 109 11.72 6.05 28.12
CA GLU A 109 11.65 6.82 26.91
C GLU A 109 10.30 6.68 26.20
N ASP A 110 9.75 5.47 26.10
CA ASP A 110 8.42 5.24 25.53
C ASP A 110 7.34 5.97 26.32
N THR A 111 7.42 5.98 27.67
CA THR A 111 6.49 6.76 28.50
C THR A 111 6.57 8.27 28.22
N ILE A 112 7.77 8.76 27.90
CA ILE A 112 7.98 10.17 27.54
C ILE A 112 7.37 10.46 26.17
N ASP A 113 7.58 9.59 25.18
CA ASP A 113 7.03 9.73 23.83
C ASP A 113 5.49 9.68 23.86
N GLU A 114 4.90 8.80 24.68
CA GLU A 114 3.45 8.73 24.95
C GLU A 114 2.92 10.02 25.58
N LEU A 115 3.61 10.57 26.60
CA LEU A 115 3.25 11.86 27.18
C LEU A 115 3.30 13.00 26.16
N ILE A 116 4.34 13.03 25.31
CA ILE A 116 4.47 14.04 24.25
C ILE A 116 3.30 13.90 23.26
N GLY A 117 2.94 12.68 22.90
CA GLY A 117 1.77 12.40 22.07
C GLY A 117 0.48 12.92 22.70
N HIS A 118 0.24 12.58 23.96
CA HIS A 118 -0.92 13.03 24.72
C HIS A 118 -1.02 14.55 24.78
N LEU A 119 0.09 15.23 25.13
CA LEU A 119 0.17 16.70 25.16
C LEU A 119 0.00 17.32 23.77
N GLY A 120 0.38 16.61 22.72
CA GLY A 120 0.15 16.96 21.32
C GLY A 120 -1.30 16.74 20.87
N GLY A 121 -2.17 16.23 21.74
CA GLY A 121 -3.59 15.96 21.45
C GLY A 121 -3.84 14.58 20.85
N ARG A 122 -2.86 13.67 20.83
CA ARG A 122 -3.05 12.28 20.39
C ARG A 122 -3.73 11.48 21.49
N MET A 123 -4.87 10.87 21.18
CA MET A 123 -5.56 9.97 22.09
C MET A 123 -4.71 8.73 22.32
N GLN A 124 -4.45 8.38 23.58
CA GLN A 124 -3.61 7.23 23.94
C GLN A 124 -4.45 5.96 24.02
N ALA A 125 -3.83 4.82 23.71
CA ALA A 125 -4.44 3.52 23.92
C ALA A 125 -4.47 3.16 25.42
N ASP A 126 -5.54 2.50 25.86
CA ASP A 126 -5.65 2.00 27.24
C ASP A 126 -4.62 0.90 27.55
N ASP A 127 -4.28 0.08 26.55
CA ASP A 127 -3.30 -1.01 26.63
C ASP A 127 -2.22 -0.82 25.54
N PRO A 128 -1.18 0.00 25.78
CA PRO A 128 -0.16 0.27 24.78
C PRO A 128 0.70 -0.97 24.49
N PRO A 129 1.25 -1.10 23.27
CA PRO A 129 2.13 -2.20 22.92
C PRO A 129 3.39 -2.22 23.79
N THR A 130 3.79 -3.41 24.22
CA THR A 130 5.07 -3.58 24.94
C THR A 130 6.27 -3.22 24.05
N PRO A 131 7.45 -2.91 24.61
CA PRO A 131 8.66 -2.67 23.81
C PRO A 131 8.97 -3.77 22.80
N ALA A 132 8.76 -5.04 23.19
CA ALA A 132 8.93 -6.17 22.29
C ALA A 132 7.92 -6.16 21.15
N ASP A 133 6.65 -5.85 21.43
CA ASP A 133 5.60 -5.72 20.40
C ASP A 133 5.92 -4.59 19.41
N ARG A 134 6.38 -3.43 19.91
CA ARG A 134 6.82 -2.30 19.08
C ARG A 134 7.98 -2.68 18.16
N ALA A 135 9.00 -3.33 18.70
CA ALA A 135 10.14 -3.80 17.92
C ALA A 135 9.71 -4.76 16.79
N MET A 136 8.83 -5.72 17.10
CA MET A 136 8.33 -6.68 16.11
C MET A 136 7.46 -6.01 15.03
N LEU A 137 6.61 -5.06 15.43
CA LEU A 137 5.79 -4.28 14.50
C LEU A 137 6.66 -3.46 13.54
N LEU A 138 7.65 -2.73 14.06
CA LEU A 138 8.58 -1.94 13.25
C LEU A 138 9.43 -2.82 12.32
N GLN A 139 9.87 -3.99 12.78
CA GLN A 139 10.56 -4.94 11.92
C GLN A 139 9.68 -5.41 10.75
N SER A 140 8.40 -5.72 11.03
CA SER A 140 7.44 -6.15 10.01
C SER A 140 7.08 -5.01 9.05
N ALA A 141 6.94 -3.78 9.56
CA ALA A 141 6.71 -2.58 8.76
C ALA A 141 7.92 -2.25 7.88
N ALA A 142 9.15 -2.46 8.36
CA ALA A 142 10.36 -2.27 7.56
C ALA A 142 10.46 -3.31 6.43
N ALA A 143 10.09 -4.57 6.69
CA ALA A 143 10.01 -5.61 5.66
C ALA A 143 8.96 -5.26 4.60
N TYR A 144 7.79 -4.77 5.03
CA TYR A 144 6.74 -4.24 4.15
C TYR A 144 7.23 -3.06 3.30
N ALA A 145 7.89 -2.08 3.93
CA ALA A 145 8.38 -0.91 3.24
C ALA A 145 9.42 -1.26 2.16
N ARG A 146 10.33 -2.20 2.44
CA ARG A 146 11.32 -2.68 1.48
C ARG A 146 10.72 -3.52 0.36
N ALA A 147 9.67 -4.28 0.65
CA ALA A 147 8.95 -5.01 -0.38
C ALA A 147 8.24 -4.05 -1.35
N ALA A 148 7.80 -2.88 -0.87
CA ALA A 148 7.09 -1.87 -1.66
C ALA A 148 5.91 -2.44 -2.46
N PRO A 149 4.96 -3.18 -1.82
CA PRO A 149 3.87 -3.84 -2.54
C PRO A 149 2.94 -2.87 -3.28
N TRP A 150 2.89 -1.60 -2.86
CA TRP A 150 2.13 -0.54 -3.53
C TRP A 150 2.62 -0.24 -4.95
N GLU A 151 3.85 -0.61 -5.32
CA GLU A 151 4.35 -0.46 -6.69
C GLU A 151 3.68 -1.45 -7.65
N ARG A 152 3.13 -2.55 -7.13
CA ARG A 152 2.57 -3.65 -7.92
C ARG A 152 1.09 -3.89 -7.69
N ARG A 153 0.53 -3.42 -6.57
CA ARG A 153 -0.88 -3.57 -6.22
C ARG A 153 -1.63 -2.27 -6.48
N ALA A 154 -2.72 -2.36 -7.22
CA ALA A 154 -3.66 -1.26 -7.37
C ALA A 154 -4.44 -1.03 -6.06
N ASP A 155 -4.86 0.21 -5.82
CA ASP A 155 -5.53 0.61 -4.57
C ASP A 155 -6.94 -0.02 -4.41
N ASP A 156 -7.52 -0.57 -5.48
CA ASP A 156 -8.83 -1.26 -5.50
C ASP A 156 -8.73 -2.80 -5.30
N VAL A 157 -7.50 -3.30 -5.14
CA VAL A 157 -7.18 -4.71 -4.83
C VAL A 157 -6.76 -4.82 -3.36
N HIS A 158 -7.46 -5.66 -2.60
CA HIS A 158 -7.22 -5.87 -1.17
C HIS A 158 -7.00 -7.34 -0.85
N LEU A 159 -6.47 -7.61 0.35
CA LEU A 159 -6.38 -8.96 0.89
C LEU A 159 -7.45 -9.14 1.97
N ARG A 160 -8.30 -10.15 1.78
CA ARG A 160 -9.11 -10.71 2.86
C ARG A 160 -8.22 -11.58 3.72
N LEU A 161 -8.17 -11.29 5.01
CA LEU A 161 -7.33 -11.96 5.99
C LEU A 161 -8.20 -12.66 7.03
N GLU A 162 -8.02 -13.97 7.17
CA GLU A 162 -8.46 -14.70 8.36
C GLU A 162 -7.26 -14.80 9.29
N VAL A 163 -7.28 -14.07 10.42
CA VAL A 163 -6.18 -14.02 11.38
C VAL A 163 -6.57 -14.79 12.63
N THR A 164 -5.69 -15.68 13.09
CA THR A 164 -5.85 -16.41 14.36
C THR A 164 -4.68 -16.08 15.28
N ILE A 165 -4.94 -15.51 16.46
CA ILE A 165 -3.93 -15.22 17.49
C ILE A 165 -4.37 -15.91 18.79
N GLY A 166 -3.63 -16.95 19.18
CA GLY A 166 -4.07 -17.82 20.27
C GLY A 166 -5.42 -18.47 19.96
N ALA A 167 -6.44 -18.23 20.78
CA ALA A 167 -7.81 -18.74 20.56
C ALA A 167 -8.72 -17.78 19.78
N LYS A 168 -8.29 -16.53 19.56
CA LYS A 168 -9.11 -15.50 18.90
C LYS A 168 -8.92 -15.61 17.39
N ARG A 169 -10.04 -15.78 16.68
CA ARG A 169 -10.11 -15.69 15.22
C ARG A 169 -10.82 -14.38 14.84
N SER A 170 -10.23 -13.65 13.90
CA SER A 170 -10.74 -12.39 13.40
C SER A 170 -10.65 -12.37 11.88
N ASP A 171 -11.71 -11.92 11.23
CA ASP A 171 -11.69 -11.61 9.80
C ASP A 171 -11.37 -10.13 9.63
N MET A 172 -10.44 -9.83 8.73
CA MET A 172 -9.91 -8.49 8.49
C MET A 172 -9.69 -8.26 6.99
N THR A 173 -9.62 -7.00 6.60
CA THR A 173 -9.33 -6.60 5.22
C THR A 173 -8.11 -5.69 5.20
N ALA A 174 -7.06 -6.09 4.49
CA ALA A 174 -5.83 -5.34 4.33
C ALA A 174 -5.78 -4.67 2.95
N ILE A 175 -5.74 -3.34 2.95
CA ILE A 175 -5.73 -2.49 1.76
C ILE A 175 -4.33 -1.87 1.66
N VAL A 176 -3.60 -2.21 0.61
CA VAL A 176 -2.30 -1.59 0.31
C VAL A 176 -2.56 -0.23 -0.31
N THR A 177 -1.96 0.82 0.25
CA THR A 177 -2.15 2.18 -0.24
C THR A 177 -0.86 2.72 -0.86
N GLY A 178 -1.03 3.61 -1.85
CA GLY A 178 0.05 4.43 -2.40
C GLY A 178 0.29 4.22 -3.88
N ASN A 179 -0.48 3.36 -4.55
CA ASN A 179 -0.35 3.17 -5.99
C ASN A 179 -0.76 4.42 -6.77
N ALA A 180 -1.83 5.10 -6.34
CA ALA A 180 -2.21 6.42 -6.87
C ALA A 180 -1.28 7.58 -6.45
N GLY A 181 -0.20 7.31 -5.72
CA GLY A 181 0.83 8.30 -5.36
C GLY A 181 0.44 9.29 -4.25
N ILE A 182 -0.63 9.01 -3.48
CA ILE A 182 -1.09 9.92 -2.41
C ILE A 182 -0.36 9.64 -1.08
N SER A 183 -0.50 8.44 -0.52
CA SER A 183 0.14 8.05 0.73
C SER A 183 0.45 6.56 0.72
N ARG A 184 1.74 6.22 0.85
CA ARG A 184 2.21 4.83 0.90
C ARG A 184 1.94 4.26 2.28
N GLY A 185 1.43 3.04 2.33
CA GLY A 185 1.03 2.47 3.60
C GLY A 185 0.18 1.21 3.49
N LEU A 186 -0.40 0.83 4.61
CA LEU A 186 -1.35 -0.27 4.74
C LEU A 186 -2.51 0.17 5.62
N VAL A 187 -3.73 -0.07 5.19
CA VAL A 187 -4.93 0.06 6.02
C VAL A 187 -5.47 -1.32 6.34
N LEU A 188 -5.65 -1.62 7.62
CA LEU A 188 -6.22 -2.86 8.12
C LEU A 188 -7.59 -2.58 8.72
N CYS A 189 -8.64 -2.97 8.02
CA CYS A 189 -10.02 -2.78 8.45
C CYS A 189 -10.55 -4.05 9.15
N PRO A 190 -11.40 -3.92 10.18
CA PRO A 190 -12.12 -5.05 10.73
C PRO A 190 -13.18 -5.55 9.74
N GLY A 191 -13.37 -6.87 9.69
CA GLY A 191 -14.35 -7.52 8.84
C GLY A 191 -13.79 -7.97 7.49
N PRO A 192 -14.53 -8.85 6.79
CA PRO A 192 -14.08 -9.52 5.57
C PRO A 192 -14.23 -8.66 4.30
N ASP A 193 -14.84 -7.48 4.40
CA ASP A 193 -15.15 -6.61 3.27
C ASP A 193 -14.56 -5.22 3.48
N VAL A 194 -14.23 -4.57 2.37
CA VAL A 194 -13.77 -3.18 2.35
C VAL A 194 -14.91 -2.29 2.88
N PRO A 195 -14.68 -1.47 3.91
CA PRO A 195 -15.71 -0.57 4.41
C PRO A 195 -16.15 0.43 3.33
N ALA A 196 -17.43 0.79 3.32
CA ALA A 196 -17.99 1.72 2.35
C ALA A 196 -17.27 3.10 2.32
N SER A 197 -16.64 3.51 3.43
CA SER A 197 -15.81 4.72 3.51
C SER A 197 -14.55 4.68 2.65
N PHE A 198 -14.16 3.51 2.14
CA PHE A 198 -13.05 3.33 1.20
C PHE A 198 -13.52 3.01 -0.24
N VAL A 199 -14.84 3.04 -0.51
CA VAL A 199 -15.40 2.70 -1.83
C VAL A 199 -16.22 3.89 -2.39
N GLY A 200 -15.76 4.48 -3.50
CA GLY A 200 -16.46 5.56 -4.22
C GLY A 200 -16.36 6.96 -3.56
N ASP A 201 -17.33 7.84 -3.84
CA ASP A 201 -17.47 9.18 -3.22
C ASP A 201 -17.99 9.10 -1.75
N GLY A 202 -17.65 8.03 -1.04
CA GLY A 202 -18.18 7.73 0.28
C GLY A 202 -17.72 8.74 1.33
N ASP A 203 -18.56 9.71 1.66
CA ASP A 203 -18.43 10.50 2.90
C ASP A 203 -18.66 9.57 4.10
N GLY A 204 -17.59 9.13 4.75
CA GLY A 204 -17.66 8.29 5.93
C GLY A 204 -16.31 8.14 6.63
N SER A 205 -16.33 8.08 7.96
CA SER A 205 -15.12 7.72 8.72
C SER A 205 -14.86 6.21 8.60
N PRO A 206 -13.59 5.76 8.59
CA PRO A 206 -13.28 4.35 8.73
C PRO A 206 -13.93 3.74 9.98
N PRO A 207 -14.30 2.46 9.98
CA PRO A 207 -14.90 1.82 11.14
C PRO A 207 -13.93 1.76 12.32
N ALA A 208 -14.46 1.79 13.54
CA ALA A 208 -13.68 1.57 14.75
C ALA A 208 -12.98 0.19 14.70
N GLY A 209 -11.72 0.14 15.11
CA GLY A 209 -10.81 -1.01 14.95
C GLY A 209 -9.95 -0.96 13.69
N THR A 210 -10.14 0.03 12.81
CA THR A 210 -9.25 0.22 11.64
C THR A 210 -7.86 0.67 12.10
N CYS A 211 -6.82 0.03 11.59
CA CYS A 211 -5.42 0.39 11.84
C CYS A 211 -4.76 0.89 10.55
N HIS A 212 -3.92 1.90 10.65
CA HIS A 212 -3.20 2.51 9.55
C HIS A 212 -1.70 2.46 9.82
N LEU A 213 -0.94 1.95 8.86
CA LEU A 213 0.47 2.26 8.67
C LEU A 213 0.55 3.26 7.53
N ALA A 214 1.19 4.40 7.75
CA ALA A 214 1.55 5.36 6.71
C ALA A 214 3.03 5.71 6.81
N PHE A 215 3.63 6.17 5.71
CA PHE A 215 5.00 6.66 5.71
C PHE A 215 5.03 8.19 5.65
N ALA A 216 5.68 8.81 6.63
CA ALA A 216 5.85 10.25 6.68
C ALA A 216 6.85 10.69 5.60
N ALA A 217 6.52 11.76 4.87
CA ALA A 217 7.46 12.38 3.95
C ALA A 217 8.74 12.82 4.71
N PRO A 218 9.92 12.81 4.06
CA PRO A 218 11.18 13.15 4.70
C PRO A 218 11.12 14.47 5.49
N GLY A 219 11.45 14.40 6.78
CA GLY A 219 11.47 15.56 7.68
C GLY A 219 10.09 16.05 8.16
N THR A 220 9.00 15.33 7.88
CA THR A 220 7.65 15.70 8.33
C THR A 220 7.16 14.90 9.55
N ALA A 221 7.84 13.80 9.89
CA ALA A 221 7.53 13.01 11.08
C ALA A 221 7.74 13.82 12.38
N PRO A 222 6.83 13.71 13.37
CA PRO A 222 7.07 14.25 14.71
C PRO A 222 8.35 13.67 15.32
N ALA A 223 9.09 14.50 16.07
CA ALA A 223 10.41 14.12 16.60
C ALA A 223 10.36 12.92 17.57
N ASP A 224 9.29 12.82 18.36
CA ASP A 224 8.99 11.69 19.24
C ASP A 224 8.79 10.39 18.45
N VAL A 225 8.06 10.45 17.33
CA VAL A 225 7.83 9.28 16.48
C VAL A 225 9.11 8.86 15.74
N ALA A 226 9.87 9.82 15.22
CA ALA A 226 11.16 9.55 14.58
C ALA A 226 12.17 8.95 15.58
N GLY A 227 12.24 9.50 16.80
CA GLY A 227 13.09 9.00 17.87
C GLY A 227 12.72 7.58 18.30
N GLN A 228 11.41 7.29 18.42
CA GLN A 228 10.94 5.93 18.69
C GLN A 228 11.32 4.96 17.57
N ALA A 229 11.13 5.33 16.30
CA ALA A 229 11.52 4.50 15.17
C ALA A 229 13.03 4.17 15.21
N GLU A 230 13.89 5.17 15.42
CA GLU A 230 15.33 4.98 15.55
C GLU A 230 15.70 4.04 16.72
N ARG A 231 15.08 4.23 17.89
CA ARG A 231 15.29 3.42 19.09
C ARG A 231 15.07 1.94 18.84
N TYR A 232 14.07 1.61 18.03
CA TYR A 232 13.71 0.25 17.64
C TYR A 232 14.34 -0.18 16.31
N ALA A 233 15.50 0.40 15.97
CA ALA A 233 16.34 0.05 14.82
C ALA A 233 15.64 0.19 13.45
N TRP A 234 14.77 1.20 13.31
CA TRP A 234 14.20 1.53 12.01
C TRP A 234 15.31 1.90 11.01
N PRO A 235 15.27 1.40 9.77
CA PRO A 235 16.29 1.71 8.77
C PRO A 235 16.28 3.19 8.37
N ALA A 236 17.45 3.84 8.43
CA ALA A 236 17.58 5.27 8.14
C ALA A 236 17.33 5.65 6.66
N ASP A 237 17.36 4.67 5.75
CA ASP A 237 17.06 4.83 4.33
C ASP A 237 15.56 4.80 4.01
N LEU A 238 14.71 4.47 4.98
CA LEU A 238 13.27 4.37 4.82
C LEU A 238 12.54 5.57 5.42
N GLU A 239 11.43 5.96 4.79
CA GLU A 239 10.48 6.95 5.31
C GLU A 239 9.95 6.52 6.69
N THR A 240 9.82 7.46 7.62
CA THR A 240 9.44 7.16 9.01
C THR A 240 8.01 6.59 9.09
N PRO A 241 7.78 5.47 9.78
CA PRO A 241 6.48 4.86 9.87
C PRO A 241 5.62 5.62 10.89
N LEU A 242 4.36 5.83 10.54
CA LEU A 242 3.32 6.37 11.39
C LEU A 242 2.25 5.29 11.58
N PHE A 243 1.92 5.01 12.83
CA PHE A 243 0.86 4.07 13.18
C PHE A 243 -0.31 4.83 13.82
N LEU A 244 -1.53 4.49 13.40
CA LEU A 244 -2.75 5.11 13.90
C LEU A 244 -3.87 4.07 13.93
N ALA A 245 -4.68 4.08 14.97
CA ALA A 245 -5.94 3.34 15.01
C ALA A 245 -7.14 4.28 15.02
N ILE A 246 -8.29 3.76 14.60
CA ILE A 246 -9.58 4.44 14.72
C ILE A 246 -10.33 3.78 15.87
N GLY A 247 -10.47 4.49 16.99
CA GLY A 247 -11.28 4.09 18.14
C GLY A 247 -12.74 4.52 18.00
N THR A 248 -13.54 4.27 19.05
CA THR A 248 -14.94 4.73 19.14
C THR A 248 -15.05 6.24 19.17
N ASP A 249 -14.07 6.91 19.76
CA ASP A 249 -14.02 8.36 19.98
C ASP A 249 -13.15 9.08 18.94
N GLY A 250 -12.74 8.38 17.88
CA GLY A 250 -11.94 8.90 16.78
C GLY A 250 -10.51 8.34 16.73
N PRO A 251 -9.59 9.03 16.03
CA PRO A 251 -8.22 8.57 15.86
C PRO A 251 -7.43 8.52 17.18
N GLN A 252 -6.68 7.43 17.39
CA GLN A 252 -5.90 7.16 18.59
C GLN A 252 -4.60 6.41 18.27
N GLU A 253 -3.67 6.35 19.21
CA GLU A 253 -2.52 5.47 19.17
C GLU A 253 -2.96 3.99 19.10
N ILE A 254 -2.13 3.15 18.48
CA ILE A 254 -2.42 1.71 18.39
C ILE A 254 -2.28 1.04 19.77
N ASP A 255 -3.20 0.13 20.07
CA ASP A 255 -3.11 -0.74 21.26
C ASP A 255 -2.29 -2.02 20.98
N ALA A 256 -2.03 -2.82 22.02
CA ALA A 256 -1.24 -4.04 21.92
C ALA A 256 -1.87 -5.11 21.00
N ASP A 257 -3.19 -5.25 20.99
CA ASP A 257 -3.92 -6.21 20.16
C ASP A 257 -3.86 -5.79 18.67
N GLN A 258 -4.04 -4.49 18.41
CA GLN A 258 -3.93 -3.84 17.11
C GLN A 258 -2.52 -3.93 16.55
N ALA A 259 -1.49 -3.69 17.37
CA ALA A 259 -0.09 -3.83 16.97
C ALA A 259 0.22 -5.27 16.50
N ARG A 260 -0.28 -6.28 17.22
CA ARG A 260 -0.12 -7.69 16.84
C ARG A 260 -0.88 -8.04 15.56
N ALA A 261 -2.13 -7.59 15.45
CA ALA A 261 -2.93 -7.80 14.24
C ALA A 261 -2.26 -7.16 13.00
N LEU A 262 -1.78 -5.93 13.14
CA LEU A 262 -1.08 -5.22 12.07
C LEU A 262 0.25 -5.89 11.72
N THR A 263 1.00 -6.37 12.71
CA THR A 263 2.22 -7.18 12.50
C THR A 263 1.93 -8.41 11.64
N VAL A 264 0.87 -9.16 11.97
CA VAL A 264 0.45 -10.34 11.20
C VAL A 264 0.02 -9.96 9.78
N ALA A 265 -0.75 -8.88 9.63
CA ALA A 265 -1.22 -8.40 8.34
C ALA A 265 -0.05 -7.97 7.43
N LEU A 266 0.93 -7.23 7.95
CA LEU A 266 2.12 -6.82 7.22
C LEU A 266 2.91 -8.05 6.70
N ALA A 267 3.12 -9.04 7.56
CA ALA A 267 3.77 -10.29 7.17
C ALA A 267 2.98 -11.04 6.06
N ALA A 268 1.66 -11.11 6.20
CA ALA A 268 0.79 -11.74 5.20
C ALA A 268 0.85 -11.03 3.83
N VAL A 269 0.83 -9.70 3.83
CA VAL A 269 0.91 -8.91 2.59
C VAL A 269 2.27 -9.08 1.91
N VAL A 270 3.36 -9.04 2.68
CA VAL A 270 4.73 -9.24 2.17
C VAL A 270 4.88 -10.64 1.56
N GLU A 271 4.44 -11.69 2.26
CA GLU A 271 4.55 -13.05 1.76
C GLU A 271 3.67 -13.26 0.52
N HIS A 272 2.45 -12.71 0.50
CA HIS A 272 1.59 -12.76 -0.68
C HIS A 272 2.23 -12.05 -1.88
N ASP A 273 2.82 -10.88 -1.65
CA ASP A 273 3.49 -10.11 -2.69
C ASP A 273 4.72 -10.87 -3.23
N ARG A 274 5.53 -11.45 -2.34
CA ARG A 274 6.70 -12.26 -2.70
C ARG A 274 6.37 -13.49 -3.54
N GLN A 275 5.26 -14.16 -3.24
CA GLN A 275 4.84 -15.38 -3.96
C GLN A 275 4.12 -15.08 -5.27
N GLY A 276 3.70 -13.84 -5.50
CA GLY A 276 2.92 -13.47 -6.68
C GLY A 276 1.59 -14.21 -6.78
N ALA A 277 1.00 -14.61 -5.65
CA ALA A 277 -0.23 -15.39 -5.61
C ALA A 277 -1.35 -14.66 -6.37
N GLY A 278 -2.02 -15.38 -7.29
CA GLY A 278 -3.06 -14.83 -8.16
C GLY A 278 -4.38 -14.59 -7.44
N MET A 279 -5.34 -13.98 -8.15
CA MET A 279 -6.70 -13.73 -7.62
C MET A 279 -7.34 -15.03 -7.16
N GLY A 280 -7.87 -15.06 -5.92
CA GLY A 280 -8.61 -16.19 -5.37
C GLY A 280 -7.78 -17.37 -4.86
N GLU A 281 -6.46 -17.38 -5.03
CA GLU A 281 -5.61 -18.42 -4.42
C GLU A 281 -5.28 -18.06 -2.96
N PRO A 282 -5.71 -18.87 -1.98
CA PRO A 282 -5.44 -18.58 -0.58
C PRO A 282 -3.98 -18.90 -0.26
N LEU A 283 -3.26 -17.91 0.24
CA LEU A 283 -1.96 -18.08 0.88
C LEU A 283 -2.18 -18.31 2.37
N THR A 284 -1.47 -19.27 2.96
CA THR A 284 -1.45 -19.46 4.42
C THR A 284 -0.04 -19.29 4.95
N GLY A 285 0.07 -18.76 6.16
CA GLY A 285 1.35 -18.61 6.83
C GLY A 285 1.17 -18.40 8.32
N GLU A 286 2.29 -18.36 9.02
CA GLU A 286 2.32 -18.29 10.47
C GLU A 286 3.53 -17.50 10.97
N LEU A 287 3.40 -16.97 12.18
CA LEU A 287 4.45 -16.27 12.91
C LEU A 287 4.31 -16.52 14.41
N ILE A 288 5.43 -16.40 15.12
CA ILE A 288 5.46 -16.45 16.58
C ILE A 288 5.53 -15.02 17.09
N LEU A 289 4.56 -14.61 17.90
CA LEU A 289 4.54 -13.30 18.55
C LEU A 289 5.52 -13.24 19.72
N THR A 290 5.81 -12.04 20.18
CA THR A 290 6.75 -11.69 21.26
C THR A 290 6.45 -12.38 22.59
N ASP A 291 5.17 -12.67 22.87
CA ASP A 291 4.72 -13.38 24.07
C ASP A 291 4.65 -14.89 23.89
N GLY A 292 5.18 -15.41 22.78
CA GLY A 292 5.20 -16.83 22.45
C GLY A 292 3.90 -17.37 21.84
N ARG A 293 2.84 -16.56 21.71
CA ARG A 293 1.63 -17.00 21.01
C ARG A 293 1.93 -17.23 19.53
N ARG A 294 1.44 -18.35 18.99
CA ARG A 294 1.43 -18.60 17.55
C ARG A 294 0.29 -17.82 16.93
N ALA A 295 0.60 -17.07 15.88
CA ALA A 295 -0.36 -16.39 15.04
C ALA A 295 -0.35 -17.03 13.65
N GLY A 296 -1.53 -17.40 13.16
CA GLY A 296 -1.73 -17.93 11.81
C GLY A 296 -2.54 -16.94 10.98
N TYR A 297 -2.29 -16.91 9.69
CA TYR A 297 -3.09 -16.14 8.74
C TYR A 297 -3.43 -16.97 7.50
N ARG A 298 -4.59 -16.66 6.93
CA ARG A 298 -4.97 -17.02 5.58
C ARG A 298 -5.31 -15.74 4.82
N ALA A 299 -4.55 -15.46 3.76
CA ALA A 299 -4.72 -14.29 2.92
C ALA A 299 -5.28 -14.70 1.56
N THR A 300 -6.36 -14.05 1.12
CA THR A 300 -6.93 -14.25 -0.22
C THR A 300 -7.13 -12.90 -0.88
N MET A 301 -6.67 -12.75 -2.11
CA MET A 301 -6.84 -11.51 -2.86
C MET A 301 -8.28 -11.33 -3.35
N ALA A 302 -8.80 -10.11 -3.21
CA ALA A 302 -10.16 -9.71 -3.58
C ALA A 302 -10.17 -8.25 -4.09
N THR A 303 -11.28 -7.83 -4.69
CA THR A 303 -11.48 -6.48 -5.26
C THR A 303 -12.66 -5.77 -4.61
N ASN A 304 -12.62 -4.43 -4.55
CA ASN A 304 -13.65 -3.59 -3.90
C ASN A 304 -15.04 -3.68 -4.55
N GLN A 305 -15.12 -4.16 -5.79
CA GLN A 305 -16.37 -4.51 -6.42
C GLN A 305 -16.75 -5.91 -5.98
N ALA A 306 -17.92 -6.05 -5.36
CA ALA A 306 -18.63 -7.32 -5.43
C ALA A 306 -18.63 -7.70 -6.91
N ALA A 307 -18.10 -8.87 -7.22
CA ALA A 307 -18.47 -9.50 -8.46
C ALA A 307 -20.00 -9.66 -8.38
N GLU A 308 -20.76 -8.67 -8.88
CA GLU A 308 -21.81 -9.08 -9.79
C GLU A 308 -21.10 -10.03 -10.73
N GLU A 309 -21.46 -11.30 -10.68
CA GLU A 309 -21.10 -12.22 -11.74
C GLU A 309 -22.10 -11.96 -12.87
N PRO A 310 -21.87 -11.03 -13.85
CA PRO A 310 -22.22 -11.40 -15.18
C PRO A 310 -21.23 -12.50 -15.56
N GLY A 311 -21.74 -13.69 -15.82
CA GLY A 311 -20.92 -14.77 -16.35
C GLY A 311 -20.00 -14.23 -17.45
N ASP A 312 -18.70 -14.54 -17.31
CA ASP A 312 -17.62 -14.28 -18.27
C ASP A 312 -16.87 -12.93 -18.24
N VAL A 313 -16.81 -12.19 -17.12
CA VAL A 313 -15.80 -11.10 -16.99
C VAL A 313 -14.66 -11.50 -16.04
N ARG A 314 -13.51 -11.86 -16.62
CA ARG A 314 -12.24 -12.05 -15.89
C ARG A 314 -11.43 -10.75 -15.94
N ILE A 315 -11.23 -10.12 -14.78
CA ILE A 315 -10.34 -8.96 -14.64
C ILE A 315 -8.91 -9.48 -14.52
N TYR A 316 -8.07 -9.21 -15.53
CA TYR A 316 -6.63 -9.48 -15.48
C TYR A 316 -5.89 -8.23 -15.02
N ALA A 317 -5.51 -8.18 -13.74
CA ALA A 317 -4.52 -7.24 -13.23
C ALA A 317 -3.15 -7.94 -13.23
N GLY A 318 -2.24 -7.52 -14.11
CA GLY A 318 -0.88 -8.09 -14.20
C GLY A 318 0.03 -7.21 -15.04
N GLN A 319 1.33 -7.20 -14.72
CA GLN A 319 2.33 -6.51 -15.54
C GLN A 319 2.31 -7.12 -16.96
N VAL A 320 2.30 -6.26 -17.97
CA VAL A 320 2.47 -6.71 -19.36
C VAL A 320 3.89 -7.27 -19.50
N ARG A 321 4.01 -8.56 -19.84
CA ARG A 321 5.29 -9.26 -20.00
C ARG A 321 5.69 -9.29 -21.46
N ASP A 322 6.97 -9.08 -21.75
CA ASP A 322 7.51 -9.08 -23.13
C ASP A 322 8.26 -10.39 -23.47
N ASP A 323 7.93 -11.48 -22.77
CA ASP A 323 8.67 -12.76 -22.83
C ASP A 323 8.02 -13.84 -23.71
N LEU A 324 6.85 -13.53 -24.29
CA LEU A 324 6.12 -14.50 -25.10
C LEU A 324 6.73 -14.66 -26.51
N LEU A 325 7.24 -13.58 -27.08
CA LEU A 325 7.67 -13.55 -28.47
C LEU A 325 9.19 -13.65 -28.60
N PRO A 326 9.71 -14.62 -29.38
CA PRO A 326 11.10 -14.63 -29.78
C PRO A 326 11.51 -13.35 -30.53
N GLU A 327 12.78 -12.99 -30.39
CA GLU A 327 13.37 -11.88 -31.16
C GLU A 327 13.25 -12.16 -32.68
N GLY A 328 12.92 -11.12 -33.46
CA GLY A 328 12.74 -11.24 -34.91
C GLY A 328 11.34 -11.69 -35.35
N THR A 329 10.38 -11.87 -34.43
CA THR A 329 8.98 -12.14 -34.77
C THR A 329 8.41 -11.03 -35.66
N VAL A 330 7.89 -11.38 -36.83
CA VAL A 330 7.14 -10.47 -37.70
C VAL A 330 5.72 -10.35 -37.18
N ILE A 331 5.26 -9.13 -36.89
CA ILE A 331 3.95 -8.88 -36.30
C ILE A 331 3.09 -8.12 -37.29
N GLY A 332 1.87 -8.62 -37.53
CA GLY A 332 0.91 -8.00 -38.43
C GLY A 332 -0.50 -7.95 -37.85
N LEU A 333 -1.21 -6.87 -38.09
CA LEU A 333 -2.66 -6.78 -37.86
C LEU A 333 -3.36 -6.92 -39.21
N GLY A 334 -4.24 -7.91 -39.33
CA GLY A 334 -4.85 -8.28 -40.61
C GLY A 334 -6.30 -8.71 -40.49
N GLY A 335 -6.84 -9.20 -41.60
CA GLY A 335 -8.16 -9.83 -41.67
C GLY A 335 -8.06 -11.11 -42.48
N LEU A 336 -8.63 -12.19 -41.96
CA LEU A 336 -8.77 -13.48 -42.63
C LEU A 336 -10.12 -13.53 -43.36
N PRO A 337 -10.15 -13.59 -44.70
CA PRO A 337 -11.40 -13.69 -45.43
C PRO A 337 -12.21 -14.91 -44.99
N TRP A 338 -13.53 -14.76 -44.87
CA TRP A 338 -14.41 -15.83 -44.40
C TRP A 338 -14.29 -17.13 -45.23
N ALA A 339 -14.02 -17.00 -46.52
CA ALA A 339 -13.82 -18.12 -47.44
C ALA A 339 -12.55 -18.95 -47.14
N GLU A 340 -11.54 -18.37 -46.49
CA GLU A 340 -10.29 -19.05 -46.14
C GLU A 340 -10.29 -19.60 -44.71
N LEU A 341 -11.28 -19.27 -43.88
CA LEU A 341 -11.31 -19.63 -42.46
C LEU A 341 -11.26 -21.15 -42.24
N ASP A 342 -12.10 -21.92 -42.92
CA ASP A 342 -12.15 -23.38 -42.76
C ASP A 342 -10.85 -24.05 -43.27
N ARG A 343 -10.18 -23.42 -44.24
CA ARG A 343 -8.86 -23.85 -44.72
C ARG A 343 -7.77 -23.58 -43.68
N VAL A 344 -7.78 -22.43 -43.02
CA VAL A 344 -6.82 -22.11 -41.95
C VAL A 344 -7.02 -23.04 -40.75
N ARG A 345 -8.28 -23.26 -40.32
CA ARG A 345 -8.62 -24.20 -39.24
C ARG A 345 -8.10 -25.61 -39.48
N SER A 346 -8.26 -26.12 -40.71
CA SER A 346 -7.82 -27.48 -41.07
C SER A 346 -6.32 -27.62 -41.28
N ARG A 347 -5.61 -26.53 -41.61
CA ARG A 347 -4.16 -26.53 -41.83
C ARG A 347 -3.35 -26.22 -40.59
N ALA A 348 -3.94 -25.59 -39.56
CA ALA A 348 -3.25 -25.27 -38.34
C ALA A 348 -2.86 -26.54 -37.58
N ALA A 349 -1.56 -26.71 -37.29
CA ALA A 349 -1.10 -27.84 -36.47
C ALA A 349 -1.74 -27.83 -35.08
N VAL A 350 -2.00 -26.63 -34.55
CA VAL A 350 -2.79 -26.41 -33.34
C VAL A 350 -3.96 -25.48 -33.65
N HIS A 351 -5.19 -25.95 -33.47
CA HIS A 351 -6.39 -25.12 -33.53
C HIS A 351 -7.13 -25.14 -32.19
N LEU A 352 -7.41 -23.95 -31.64
CA LEU A 352 -8.35 -23.77 -30.53
C LEU A 352 -9.52 -22.90 -30.99
N SER A 353 -10.74 -23.38 -30.76
CA SER A 353 -11.98 -22.65 -31.07
C SER A 353 -12.77 -22.38 -29.79
N VAL A 354 -13.52 -21.28 -29.79
CA VAL A 354 -14.39 -20.88 -28.67
C VAL A 354 -15.75 -21.56 -28.85
N SER A 355 -16.36 -22.06 -27.76
CA SER A 355 -17.66 -22.76 -27.77
C SER A 355 -18.88 -21.86 -28.03
N ARG A 356 -18.72 -20.79 -28.79
CA ARG A 356 -19.76 -19.82 -29.16
C ARG A 356 -19.92 -19.79 -30.69
N GLN A 357 -21.07 -19.33 -31.18
CA GLN A 357 -21.28 -19.21 -32.63
C GLN A 357 -20.60 -17.95 -33.16
N LEU A 358 -19.63 -18.13 -34.06
CA LEU A 358 -18.91 -17.04 -34.71
C LEU A 358 -19.82 -16.27 -35.69
N PRO A 359 -20.11 -14.98 -35.47
CA PRO A 359 -20.83 -14.15 -36.42
C PRO A 359 -19.94 -13.88 -37.63
N ARG A 360 -20.36 -14.33 -38.82
CA ARG A 360 -19.68 -14.06 -40.10
C ARG A 360 -20.12 -12.70 -40.64
N SER A 361 -19.67 -11.62 -40.01
CA SER A 361 -20.01 -10.22 -40.35
C SER A 361 -18.77 -9.41 -40.72
N GLY A 362 -18.91 -8.40 -41.58
CA GLY A 362 -17.76 -7.64 -42.10
C GLY A 362 -16.98 -8.38 -43.22
N ASP A 363 -15.80 -7.87 -43.57
CA ASP A 363 -14.96 -8.34 -44.69
C ASP A 363 -14.09 -9.58 -44.37
N GLY A 364 -13.97 -9.95 -43.10
CA GLY A 364 -13.24 -11.13 -42.64
C GLY A 364 -13.08 -11.15 -41.12
N LEU A 365 -12.53 -12.24 -40.58
CA LEU A 365 -12.16 -12.34 -39.17
C LEU A 365 -10.89 -11.50 -38.91
N PRO A 366 -10.89 -10.50 -38.02
CA PRO A 366 -9.66 -9.80 -37.64
C PRO A 366 -8.65 -10.79 -37.05
N ILE A 367 -7.38 -10.67 -37.44
CA ILE A 367 -6.31 -11.55 -36.97
C ILE A 367 -5.06 -10.79 -36.57
N LEU A 368 -4.44 -11.20 -35.45
CA LEU A 368 -3.05 -10.90 -35.13
C LEU A 368 -2.19 -11.99 -35.77
N ILE A 369 -1.24 -11.58 -36.61
CA ILE A 369 -0.31 -12.47 -37.32
C ILE A 369 1.03 -12.41 -36.62
N LEU A 370 1.55 -13.58 -36.24
CA LEU A 370 2.87 -13.80 -35.66
C LEU A 370 3.66 -14.68 -36.63
N GLY A 371 4.54 -14.07 -37.41
CA GLY A 371 5.38 -14.71 -38.41
C GLY A 371 6.77 -15.02 -37.87
N LEU A 372 7.12 -16.29 -37.76
CA LEU A 372 8.41 -16.75 -37.21
C LEU A 372 9.12 -17.76 -38.13
N GLU A 373 10.33 -18.16 -37.76
CA GLU A 373 10.97 -19.36 -38.31
C GLU A 373 10.26 -20.63 -37.81
N SER A 374 10.30 -21.72 -38.58
CA SER A 374 9.42 -22.90 -38.35
C SER A 374 9.57 -23.53 -36.96
N HIS A 375 10.79 -23.67 -36.45
CA HIS A 375 11.03 -24.22 -35.10
C HIS A 375 10.43 -23.36 -33.99
N ASP A 376 10.51 -22.04 -34.13
CA ASP A 376 10.02 -21.11 -33.13
C ASP A 376 8.49 -20.97 -33.20
N GLY A 377 7.92 -21.12 -34.40
CA GLY A 377 6.47 -21.17 -34.62
C GLY A 377 5.80 -22.34 -33.88
N GLU A 378 6.37 -23.55 -33.92
CA GLU A 378 5.83 -24.71 -33.19
C GLU A 378 5.87 -24.50 -31.67
N ARG A 379 7.00 -23.99 -31.16
CA ARG A 379 7.17 -23.70 -29.73
C ARG A 379 6.20 -22.62 -29.25
N LEU A 380 6.03 -21.54 -30.02
CA LEU A 380 5.09 -20.47 -29.68
C LEU A 380 3.64 -20.97 -29.71
N ALA A 381 3.26 -21.75 -30.72
CA ALA A 381 1.93 -22.34 -30.80
C ALA A 381 1.63 -23.27 -29.60
N ALA A 382 2.60 -24.09 -29.18
CA ALA A 382 2.47 -24.92 -27.97
C ALA A 382 2.32 -24.06 -26.70
N THR A 383 3.09 -22.97 -26.59
CA THR A 383 3.06 -22.04 -25.46
C THR A 383 1.71 -21.33 -25.36
N LEU A 384 1.22 -20.78 -26.48
CA LEU A 384 -0.11 -20.18 -26.55
C LEU A 384 -1.21 -21.19 -26.23
N ARG A 385 -1.14 -22.42 -26.76
CA ARG A 385 -2.10 -23.48 -26.42
C ARG A 385 -2.17 -23.73 -24.91
N ALA A 386 -1.02 -23.79 -24.24
CA ALA A 386 -0.94 -23.99 -22.79
C ALA A 386 -1.49 -22.78 -22.02
N ALA A 387 -1.16 -21.57 -22.47
CA ALA A 387 -1.60 -20.31 -21.86
C ALA A 387 -3.10 -20.02 -22.10
N ARG A 388 -3.73 -20.66 -23.09
CA ARG A 388 -5.13 -20.47 -23.50
C ARG A 388 -5.44 -18.99 -23.79
N PRO A 389 -5.08 -18.48 -24.98
CA PRO A 389 -5.35 -17.09 -25.35
C PRO A 389 -6.85 -16.82 -25.33
N GLU A 390 -7.23 -15.76 -24.63
CA GLU A 390 -8.61 -15.28 -24.52
C GLU A 390 -8.86 -14.15 -25.51
N GLY A 391 -7.82 -13.38 -25.87
CA GLY A 391 -7.87 -12.48 -27.00
C GLY A 391 -6.72 -11.50 -27.13
N VAL A 392 -6.90 -10.52 -28.01
CA VAL A 392 -5.94 -9.46 -28.35
C VAL A 392 -6.61 -8.12 -28.07
N THR A 393 -5.99 -7.33 -27.21
CA THR A 393 -6.43 -5.97 -26.89
C THR A 393 -5.38 -4.94 -27.28
N MET A 394 -5.78 -3.67 -27.27
CA MET A 394 -4.97 -2.52 -27.66
C MET A 394 -5.06 -1.48 -26.56
N LEU A 395 -3.94 -1.20 -25.90
CA LEU A 395 -3.84 -0.23 -24.81
C LEU A 395 -3.21 1.06 -25.34
N GLU A 396 -3.94 2.17 -25.24
CA GLU A 396 -3.43 3.49 -25.63
C GLU A 396 -2.67 4.15 -24.48
N HIS A 397 -1.43 4.57 -24.73
CA HIS A 397 -0.64 5.36 -23.79
C HIS A 397 0.30 6.29 -24.55
N GLY A 398 0.29 7.58 -24.20
CA GLY A 398 1.31 8.52 -24.69
C GLY A 398 1.35 8.74 -26.22
N GLY A 399 0.26 8.45 -26.95
CA GLY A 399 0.23 8.52 -28.42
C GLY A 399 0.67 7.24 -29.13
N GLU A 400 0.93 6.18 -28.38
CA GLU A 400 1.23 4.85 -28.87
C GLU A 400 0.14 3.86 -28.44
N VAL A 401 0.05 2.75 -29.16
CA VAL A 401 -0.85 1.63 -28.91
C VAL A 401 -0.02 0.38 -28.69
N LEU A 402 -0.08 -0.13 -27.46
CA LEU A 402 0.50 -1.43 -27.10
C LEU A 402 -0.50 -2.53 -27.46
N VAL A 403 -0.10 -3.42 -28.36
CA VAL A 403 -0.85 -4.64 -28.70
C VAL A 403 -0.52 -5.70 -27.66
N VAL A 404 -1.55 -6.27 -27.05
CA VAL A 404 -1.41 -7.23 -25.94
C VAL A 404 -2.21 -8.49 -26.24
N ILE A 405 -1.59 -9.66 -26.05
CA ILE A 405 -2.30 -10.94 -25.98
C ILE A 405 -2.70 -11.20 -24.53
N ILE A 406 -4.00 -11.40 -24.33
CA ILE A 406 -4.60 -11.82 -23.06
C ILE A 406 -4.67 -13.34 -23.07
N THR A 407 -4.15 -13.96 -22.02
CA THR A 407 -4.19 -15.40 -21.79
C THR A 407 -4.78 -15.68 -20.42
N ALA A 408 -5.16 -16.94 -20.16
CA ALA A 408 -5.61 -17.35 -18.83
C ALA A 408 -4.55 -17.15 -17.74
N THR A 409 -3.27 -17.00 -18.13
CA THR A 409 -2.12 -16.88 -17.22
C THR A 409 -1.55 -15.45 -17.14
N GLY A 410 -2.06 -14.48 -17.90
CA GLY A 410 -1.60 -13.11 -17.86
C GLY A 410 -1.64 -12.34 -19.18
N LEU A 411 -1.02 -11.16 -19.18
CA LEU A 411 -0.97 -10.21 -20.28
C LEU A 411 0.43 -10.20 -20.91
N HIS A 412 0.51 -10.39 -22.24
CA HIS A 412 1.77 -10.43 -22.96
C HIS A 412 1.84 -9.31 -24.00
N GLY A 413 2.84 -8.44 -23.86
CA GLY A 413 3.16 -7.37 -24.80
C GLY A 413 3.66 -7.98 -26.09
N VAL A 414 3.10 -7.53 -27.20
CA VAL A 414 3.44 -8.03 -28.53
C VAL A 414 4.26 -7.00 -29.29
N THR A 415 3.71 -5.80 -29.44
CA THR A 415 4.36 -4.69 -30.13
C THR A 415 3.72 -3.37 -29.76
N THR A 416 4.45 -2.29 -29.99
CA THR A 416 3.96 -0.92 -29.85
C THR A 416 3.85 -0.28 -31.23
N LEU A 417 2.71 0.31 -31.54
CA LEU A 417 2.42 0.97 -32.80
C LEU A 417 2.02 2.44 -32.57
N PRO A 418 2.30 3.37 -33.49
CA PRO A 418 1.76 4.72 -33.43
C PRO A 418 0.22 4.69 -33.44
N VAL A 419 -0.43 5.56 -32.65
CA VAL A 419 -1.91 5.58 -32.54
C VAL A 419 -2.62 5.85 -33.87
N ASP A 420 -1.96 6.53 -34.81
CA ASP A 420 -2.47 6.86 -36.15
C ASP A 420 -2.13 5.81 -37.22
N ALA A 421 -1.56 4.66 -36.83
CA ALA A 421 -1.31 3.58 -37.76
C ALA A 421 -2.64 3.02 -38.28
N GLY A 422 -2.93 3.20 -39.57
CA GLY A 422 -4.20 2.77 -40.18
C GLY A 422 -4.53 1.27 -40.02
N ALA A 423 -3.54 0.44 -39.70
CA ALA A 423 -3.74 -0.98 -39.34
C ALA A 423 -4.53 -1.16 -38.03
N ILE A 424 -4.36 -0.25 -37.06
CA ILE A 424 -5.08 -0.25 -35.77
C ILE A 424 -6.55 0.06 -36.00
N ASP A 425 -6.85 1.14 -36.72
CA ASP A 425 -8.23 1.54 -37.04
C ASP A 425 -8.96 0.44 -37.81
N LEU A 426 -8.29 -0.16 -38.79
CA LEU A 426 -8.86 -1.24 -39.59
C LEU A 426 -9.11 -2.50 -38.74
N PHE A 427 -8.19 -2.83 -37.83
CA PHE A 427 -8.37 -3.96 -36.90
C PHE A 427 -9.54 -3.71 -35.93
N ARG A 428 -9.63 -2.52 -35.34
CA ARG A 428 -10.74 -2.12 -34.45
C ARG A 428 -12.08 -2.13 -35.18
N LEU A 429 -12.12 -1.63 -36.41
CA LEU A 429 -13.32 -1.65 -37.25
C LEU A 429 -13.80 -3.09 -37.49
N ARG A 430 -12.88 -4.00 -37.81
CA ARG A 430 -13.19 -5.43 -37.99
C ARG A 430 -13.64 -6.08 -36.68
N LEU A 431 -12.95 -5.80 -35.58
CA LEU A 431 -13.30 -6.32 -34.25
C LEU A 431 -14.71 -5.92 -33.83
N ALA A 432 -15.09 -4.66 -34.07
CA ALA A 432 -16.45 -4.19 -33.86
C ALA A 432 -17.45 -4.91 -34.77
N ALA A 433 -17.12 -5.05 -36.07
CA ALA A 433 -17.98 -5.73 -37.04
C ALA A 433 -18.22 -7.20 -36.67
N THR A 434 -17.23 -7.87 -36.08
CA THR A 434 -17.30 -9.28 -35.65
C THR A 434 -17.72 -9.44 -34.20
N SER A 435 -18.22 -8.39 -33.54
CA SER A 435 -18.67 -8.44 -32.13
C SER A 435 -17.59 -9.00 -31.19
N GLY A 436 -16.34 -8.55 -31.36
CA GLY A 436 -15.21 -8.94 -30.53
C GLY A 436 -14.52 -10.26 -30.95
N TRP A 437 -15.04 -10.97 -31.96
CA TRP A 437 -14.40 -12.18 -32.48
C TRP A 437 -13.17 -11.86 -33.31
N HIS A 438 -12.06 -12.52 -33.03
CA HIS A 438 -10.80 -12.37 -33.73
C HIS A 438 -9.97 -13.66 -33.62
N GLY A 439 -8.80 -13.69 -34.26
CA GLY A 439 -7.88 -14.81 -34.14
C GLY A 439 -6.43 -14.40 -33.92
N ILE A 440 -5.64 -15.32 -33.39
CA ILE A 440 -4.17 -15.25 -33.37
C ILE A 440 -3.67 -16.32 -34.33
N LEU A 441 -2.92 -15.91 -35.35
CA LEU A 441 -2.34 -16.78 -36.37
C LEU A 441 -0.83 -16.84 -36.18
N VAL A 442 -0.30 -18.03 -35.91
CA VAL A 442 1.13 -18.30 -35.85
C VAL A 442 1.52 -19.03 -37.13
N SER A 443 2.32 -18.39 -37.98
CA SER A 443 2.74 -18.91 -39.28
C SER A 443 4.22 -18.62 -39.52
N THR A 444 4.74 -19.05 -40.68
CA THR A 444 6.08 -18.63 -41.08
C THR A 444 6.11 -17.15 -41.49
N SER A 445 7.27 -16.51 -41.30
CA SER A 445 7.52 -15.09 -41.63
C SER A 445 7.35 -14.75 -43.13
N ALA A 446 7.43 -15.74 -44.02
CA ALA A 446 7.29 -15.57 -45.46
C ALA A 446 5.87 -15.22 -45.94
N GLY A 447 4.84 -15.47 -45.13
CA GLY A 447 3.45 -15.06 -45.36
C GLY A 447 2.81 -15.59 -46.66
N ARG A 448 3.31 -16.69 -47.23
CA ARG A 448 2.75 -17.26 -48.46
C ARG A 448 1.51 -18.08 -48.15
N ARG A 449 0.59 -18.16 -49.11
CA ARG A 449 -0.69 -18.87 -48.98
C ARG A 449 -0.56 -20.35 -48.60
N ASP A 450 0.59 -20.96 -48.89
CA ASP A 450 0.87 -22.37 -48.62
C ASP A 450 1.89 -22.62 -47.52
N ASP A 451 2.25 -21.57 -46.78
CA ASP A 451 3.15 -21.70 -45.66
C ASP A 451 2.55 -22.57 -44.53
N PRO A 452 3.40 -23.22 -43.72
CA PRO A 452 2.96 -23.88 -42.50
C PRO A 452 2.21 -22.93 -41.57
N ILE A 453 1.11 -23.41 -41.01
CA ILE A 453 0.37 -22.72 -39.95
C ILE A 453 0.61 -23.53 -38.67
N HIS A 454 1.46 -22.99 -37.80
CA HIS A 454 1.83 -23.67 -36.56
C HIS A 454 0.69 -23.60 -35.53
N GLY A 455 -0.06 -22.50 -35.52
CA GLY A 455 -1.17 -22.32 -34.60
C GLY A 455 -2.23 -21.36 -35.12
N PHE A 456 -3.50 -21.65 -34.85
CA PHE A 456 -4.61 -20.74 -35.02
C PHE A 456 -5.51 -20.78 -33.78
N PHE A 457 -5.71 -19.63 -33.16
CA PHE A 457 -6.46 -19.51 -31.91
C PHE A 457 -7.60 -18.53 -32.14
N GLU A 458 -8.85 -19.01 -32.08
CA GLU A 458 -10.01 -18.13 -32.12
C GLU A 458 -10.29 -17.59 -30.73
N CYS A 459 -10.61 -16.31 -30.67
CA CYS A 459 -10.73 -15.55 -29.44
C CYS A 459 -11.95 -14.64 -29.50
N VAL A 460 -12.50 -14.30 -28.34
CA VAL A 460 -13.64 -13.37 -28.21
C VAL A 460 -13.41 -12.51 -26.98
N LEU A 461 -13.22 -11.21 -27.20
CA LEU A 461 -13.26 -10.23 -26.11
C LEU A 461 -14.62 -9.56 -26.10
N ALA A 462 -15.26 -9.48 -24.93
CA ALA A 462 -16.45 -8.67 -24.75
C ALA A 462 -16.07 -7.20 -24.90
N THR A 463 -16.19 -6.63 -26.10
CA THR A 463 -16.04 -5.19 -26.29
C THR A 463 -17.17 -4.48 -25.53
N ALA A 464 -16.82 -3.59 -24.61
CA ALA A 464 -17.75 -2.58 -24.13
C ALA A 464 -18.30 -1.81 -25.34
N PRO A 465 -19.60 -1.45 -25.37
CA PRO A 465 -20.13 -0.64 -26.44
C PRO A 465 -19.34 0.67 -26.49
N THR A 466 -18.70 0.95 -27.63
CA THR A 466 -18.04 2.23 -27.86
C THR A 466 -19.06 3.34 -27.57
N PRO A 467 -18.77 4.34 -26.72
CA PRO A 467 -19.60 5.52 -26.70
C PRO A 467 -19.52 6.09 -28.12
N ALA A 468 -20.68 6.19 -28.77
CA ALA A 468 -20.79 6.81 -30.07
C ALA A 468 -20.00 8.11 -30.02
N SER A 469 -18.94 8.21 -30.82
CA SER A 469 -18.21 9.44 -31.06
C SER A 469 -19.25 10.45 -31.54
N GLY A 470 -19.76 11.23 -30.60
CA GLY A 470 -20.71 12.27 -30.86
C GLY A 470 -20.06 13.21 -31.83
N LEU A 471 -20.61 13.24 -33.04
CA LEU A 471 -20.56 14.37 -33.95
C LEU A 471 -21.07 15.61 -33.21
N SER A 472 -20.24 16.19 -32.34
CA SER A 472 -20.37 17.59 -31.99
C SER A 472 -19.76 18.35 -33.16
N ARG A 473 -20.63 18.66 -34.13
CA ARG A 473 -20.45 19.80 -35.02
C ARG A 473 -20.12 21.00 -34.12
N GLY A 474 -18.83 21.30 -34.00
CA GLY A 474 -18.36 22.57 -33.48
C GLY A 474 -18.99 23.68 -34.31
N ALA A 475 -20.05 24.28 -33.77
CA ALA A 475 -20.60 25.51 -34.27
C ALA A 475 -19.49 26.56 -34.23
N LEU A 476 -19.09 27.02 -35.41
CA LEU A 476 -18.21 28.17 -35.61
C LEU A 476 -18.57 29.29 -34.63
N PRO A 477 -17.58 29.90 -33.94
CA PRO A 477 -17.86 31.06 -33.11
C PRO A 477 -18.39 32.19 -33.99
N ARG A 478 -19.65 32.57 -33.77
CA ARG A 478 -20.28 33.75 -34.36
C ARG A 478 -19.46 34.98 -33.99
N ARG A 479 -18.65 35.44 -34.94
CA ARG A 479 -17.97 36.74 -34.95
C ARG A 479 -19.01 37.84 -34.66
N ARG A 480 -18.97 38.40 -33.44
CA ARG A 480 -19.68 39.65 -33.11
C ARG A 480 -19.11 40.76 -34.01
N LYS A 481 -19.94 41.26 -34.93
CA LYS A 481 -19.63 42.44 -35.75
C LYS A 481 -19.53 43.67 -34.84
N SER A 482 -18.31 44.10 -34.53
CA SER A 482 -18.05 45.46 -34.07
C SER A 482 -18.25 46.42 -35.23
N LYS A 483 -19.27 47.29 -35.14
CA LYS A 483 -19.49 48.40 -36.08
C LYS A 483 -18.28 49.36 -36.07
N PRO A 484 -17.74 49.79 -37.22
CA PRO A 484 -16.79 50.90 -37.25
C PRO A 484 -17.55 52.22 -37.05
N LYS A 485 -17.10 53.04 -36.09
CA LYS A 485 -17.49 54.45 -35.99
C LYS A 485 -16.92 55.20 -37.20
N SER A 486 -17.82 55.73 -38.02
CA SER A 486 -17.54 56.70 -39.07
C SER A 486 -16.96 57.99 -38.47
N ARG A 487 -15.75 58.35 -38.87
CA ARG A 487 -15.28 59.73 -38.91
C ARG A 487 -15.92 60.40 -40.12
N GLN A 488 -16.75 61.42 -39.91
CA GLN A 488 -16.97 62.46 -40.90
C GLN A 488 -16.08 63.64 -40.52
N ALA A 489 -15.25 64.06 -41.47
CA ALA A 489 -14.58 65.34 -41.44
C ALA A 489 -15.56 66.40 -41.98
N ARG A 490 -15.85 67.40 -41.16
CA ARG A 490 -15.89 68.82 -41.53
C ARG A 490 -16.00 69.67 -40.27
#